data_AF-A0A0P8A4K8-F1
#
_entry.id   AF-A0A0P8A4K8-F1
#
_cell.length_a   1.000
_cell.length_b   1.000
_cell.length_c   1.000
_cell.angle_alpha   90.00
_cell.angle_beta   90.00
_cell.angle_gamma   90.00
#
_symmetry.space_group_name_H-M   'P 1'
#
loop_
_entity.id
_entity.type
_entity.pdbx_description
1 polymer ?
#
loop_
_entity_poly.entity_id
_entity_poly.type
_entity_poly.pdbx_seq_one_letter_code
_entity_poly.pdbx_strand_id
1 'polypeptide(L)'
;MDTKQINRKMALHTASIVDALKSLTGKKKDEERICSYKVRKYKHQRIIILDCKNCKSGSSSITDPACREYIFQILNCEPAANRLVLSHLFDRDYEMENLDFLYLLARFINNIHEYKNSEFGMQGEQYKARKEWFLSIINASTSDPVKAYSEIREKIKTLQKSNTQATIESDFISLLEKMISSVPMLADRIKGEVESPEYYRNIIKSLVRPGFSTTRIYTAPPSNTEFLERYEVQRSCGRILPITIYTLTDRPESLYFTIPPEYDNMRPVELEIIESVRKKLMRHRPKDINFSESANSRDYFARLGTQMISEEAREKDLKLTPDEINVLSDILAKYTTGLGILEDVLSDERVTDVYVNSPADINPIHVVVDGEECFSNIYLSQDDIDSMITRFRAISGRPFGEANPVLDMDLPEFKTRVSVIGDPLSSGGLAYAFRKHARNPWTLPKLINTGSITPLAAGLLSFLMDGQSSVLVAGGVGSGKTSLLCALLLEIPQKYRILTIEDTPELPIENLQKLGCKIQAMNTKSAVGGTNIEVNPETALRAALRMGNATLVLGEVRGPEVKVLYEAM
;
A
#
# COMPACT_ATOMS: atom_id res chain seq x y z
N MET A 1 -50.50 -28.50 16.51
CA MET A 1 -49.37 -28.32 17.46
C MET A 1 -48.34 -27.46 16.75
N ASP A 2 -48.22 -26.21 17.16
CA ASP A 2 -47.72 -25.12 16.33
C ASP A 2 -46.20 -24.91 16.52
N THR A 3 -45.43 -25.26 15.49
CA THR A 3 -43.95 -25.21 15.44
C THR A 3 -43.39 -23.81 15.70
N LYS A 4 -44.19 -22.76 15.53
CA LYS A 4 -43.81 -21.38 15.88
C LYS A 4 -43.71 -21.12 17.39
N GLN A 5 -44.49 -21.81 18.23
CA GLN A 5 -44.41 -21.64 19.68
C GLN A 5 -43.19 -22.34 20.31
N ILE A 6 -42.74 -23.46 19.72
CA ILE A 6 -41.58 -24.21 20.19
C ILE A 6 -40.28 -23.44 19.87
N ASN A 7 -40.17 -22.87 18.67
CA ASN A 7 -39.00 -22.06 18.29
C ASN A 7 -38.88 -20.76 19.10
N ARG A 8 -40.01 -20.14 19.50
CA ARG A 8 -40.00 -18.96 20.37
C ARG A 8 -39.56 -19.29 21.80
N LYS A 9 -39.97 -20.45 22.35
CA LYS A 9 -39.52 -20.93 23.66
C LYS A 9 -38.03 -21.34 23.67
N MET A 10 -37.52 -21.95 22.60
CA MET A 10 -36.09 -22.25 22.47
C MET A 10 -35.23 -20.98 22.36
N ALA A 11 -35.66 -19.98 21.58
CA ALA A 11 -34.93 -18.72 21.43
C ALA A 11 -34.86 -17.90 22.74
N LEU A 12 -35.93 -17.92 23.54
CA LEU A 12 -35.98 -17.28 24.87
C LEU A 12 -35.09 -18.01 25.89
N HIS A 13 -35.01 -19.34 25.83
CA HIS A 13 -34.10 -20.12 26.69
C HIS A 13 -32.62 -19.93 26.33
N THR A 14 -32.27 -19.83 25.04
CA THR A 14 -30.89 -19.58 24.61
C THR A 14 -30.42 -18.17 24.95
N ALA A 15 -31.29 -17.15 24.86
CA ALA A 15 -30.97 -15.79 25.29
C ALA A 15 -30.73 -15.72 26.80
N SER A 16 -31.57 -16.40 27.60
CA SER A 16 -31.42 -16.49 29.04
C SER A 16 -30.14 -17.22 29.49
N ILE A 17 -29.66 -18.22 28.72
CA ILE A 17 -28.40 -18.92 29.01
C ILE A 17 -27.19 -18.08 28.60
N VAL A 18 -27.26 -17.32 27.49
CA VAL A 18 -26.19 -16.39 27.10
C VAL A 18 -26.09 -15.22 28.08
N ASP A 19 -27.21 -14.71 28.59
CA ASP A 19 -27.22 -13.67 29.61
C ASP A 19 -26.84 -14.22 30.99
N ALA A 20 -27.14 -15.48 31.29
CA ALA A 20 -26.62 -16.19 32.47
C ALA A 20 -25.12 -16.49 32.36
N LEU A 21 -24.59 -16.78 31.17
CA LEU A 21 -23.15 -16.92 30.93
C LEU A 21 -22.43 -15.56 31.00
N LYS A 22 -23.09 -14.47 30.58
CA LYS A 22 -22.60 -13.09 30.80
C LYS A 22 -22.65 -12.66 32.27
N SER A 23 -23.62 -13.16 33.04
CA SER A 23 -23.69 -12.87 34.48
C SER A 23 -22.78 -13.76 35.32
N LEU A 24 -22.49 -15.00 34.88
CA LEU A 24 -21.47 -15.90 35.45
C LEU A 24 -20.03 -15.50 35.06
N THR A 25 -19.87 -14.65 34.04
CA THR A 25 -18.61 -13.95 33.72
C THR A 25 -18.54 -12.56 34.35
N GLY A 26 -19.48 -12.24 35.25
CA GLY A 26 -19.46 -11.04 36.08
C GLY A 26 -18.29 -11.05 37.06
N LYS A 27 -17.39 -10.07 36.90
CA LYS A 27 -16.32 -9.67 37.83
C LYS A 27 -15.15 -10.64 37.99
N LYS A 28 -14.49 -11.03 36.89
CA LYS A 28 -13.03 -11.18 36.93
C LYS A 28 -12.42 -9.77 36.87
N LYS A 29 -12.05 -9.28 38.05
CA LYS A 29 -11.14 -8.15 38.37
C LYS A 29 -10.75 -7.21 37.21
N ASP A 30 -11.09 -5.94 37.35
CA ASP A 30 -10.45 -4.77 36.69
C ASP A 30 -8.94 -4.60 37.08
N GLU A 31 -8.27 -5.68 37.51
CA GLU A 31 -6.87 -5.65 37.85
C GLU A 31 -6.04 -5.96 36.58
N GLU A 32 -5.20 -4.98 36.20
CA GLU A 32 -4.09 -5.09 35.23
C GLU A 32 -4.39 -5.05 33.72
N ARG A 33 -5.38 -4.27 33.26
CA ARG A 33 -5.37 -3.87 31.83
C ARG A 33 -4.23 -2.89 31.57
N ILE A 34 -3.23 -3.28 30.79
CA ILE A 34 -2.06 -2.45 30.44
C ILE A 34 -2.44 -1.32 29.47
N CYS A 35 -3.27 -1.65 28.47
CA CYS A 35 -3.90 -0.67 27.58
C CYS A 35 -5.36 -1.08 27.28
N SER A 36 -6.19 -0.15 26.78
CA SER A 36 -7.57 -0.48 26.37
C SER A 36 -7.60 -1.04 24.94
N TYR A 37 -8.56 -1.90 24.60
CA TYR A 37 -8.74 -2.37 23.23
C TYR A 37 -10.20 -2.33 22.78
N LYS A 38 -10.41 -2.25 21.47
CA LYS A 38 -11.74 -2.33 20.83
C LYS A 38 -11.67 -3.20 19.59
N VAL A 39 -12.79 -3.84 19.26
CA VAL A 39 -12.93 -4.62 18.03
C VAL A 39 -13.85 -3.86 17.08
N ARG A 40 -13.36 -3.58 15.88
CA ARG A 40 -14.15 -2.99 14.79
C ARG A 40 -14.45 -4.07 13.75
N LYS A 41 -15.69 -4.06 13.25
CA LYS A 41 -16.08 -4.86 12.09
C LYS A 41 -16.32 -3.90 10.93
N TYR A 42 -15.60 -4.08 9.83
CA TYR A 42 -15.73 -3.27 8.63
C TYR A 42 -15.80 -4.18 7.42
N LYS A 43 -16.93 -4.16 6.68
CA LYS A 43 -17.22 -5.13 5.61
C LYS A 43 -16.95 -6.57 6.10
N HIS A 44 -16.01 -7.28 5.47
CA HIS A 44 -15.63 -8.67 5.80
C HIS A 44 -14.40 -8.75 6.71
N GLN A 45 -13.98 -7.63 7.30
CA GLN A 45 -12.79 -7.55 8.16
C GLN A 45 -13.16 -7.35 9.62
N ARG A 46 -12.48 -8.10 10.49
CA ARG A 46 -12.48 -7.92 11.93
C ARG A 46 -11.12 -7.38 12.35
N ILE A 47 -11.10 -6.19 12.94
CA ILE A 47 -9.88 -5.46 13.31
C ILE A 47 -9.86 -5.26 14.81
N ILE A 48 -8.81 -5.75 15.46
CA ILE A 48 -8.52 -5.47 16.87
C ILE A 48 -7.64 -4.23 16.95
N ILE A 49 -8.03 -3.23 17.75
CA ILE A 49 -7.27 -1.99 17.92
C ILE A 49 -6.96 -1.81 19.41
N LEU A 50 -5.69 -1.87 19.76
CA LEU A 50 -5.18 -1.52 21.10
C LEU A 50 -4.85 -0.03 21.10
N ASP A 51 -5.42 0.70 22.06
CA ASP A 51 -5.06 2.09 22.32
C ASP A 51 -3.81 2.13 23.19
N CYS A 52 -2.66 2.26 22.54
CA CYS A 52 -1.36 2.25 23.21
C CYS A 52 -0.88 3.65 23.62
N LYS A 53 -1.57 4.74 23.21
CA LYS A 53 -1.16 6.13 23.53
C LYS A 53 -1.04 6.40 25.03
N ASN A 54 -1.87 5.73 25.83
CA ASN A 54 -1.86 5.82 27.30
C ASN A 54 -1.38 4.52 27.97
N CYS A 55 -0.62 3.69 27.25
CA CYS A 55 -0.26 2.37 27.77
C CYS A 55 0.79 2.46 28.87
N LYS A 56 0.57 1.72 29.96
CA LYS A 56 1.46 1.74 31.14
C LYS A 56 2.85 1.15 30.90
N SER A 57 3.03 0.32 29.87
CA SER A 57 4.31 -0.32 29.51
C SER A 57 5.21 0.52 28.59
N GLY A 58 4.68 1.57 27.95
CA GLY A 58 5.47 2.59 27.22
C GLY A 58 6.06 2.21 25.85
N SER A 59 6.07 0.95 25.43
CA SER A 59 6.78 0.50 24.21
C SER A 59 5.92 0.32 22.97
N SER A 60 4.61 0.06 23.14
CA SER A 60 3.63 -0.16 22.06
C SER A 60 4.11 -1.13 20.96
N SER A 61 4.90 -2.13 21.36
CA SER A 61 5.67 -3.00 20.45
C SER A 61 5.60 -4.44 20.92
N ILE A 62 5.57 -5.38 19.97
CA ILE A 62 5.68 -6.80 20.29
C ILE A 62 7.07 -7.20 20.77
N THR A 63 8.06 -6.31 20.69
CA THR A 63 9.39 -6.54 21.29
C THR A 63 9.36 -6.43 22.82
N ASP A 64 8.29 -5.89 23.39
CA ASP A 64 8.12 -5.73 24.84
C ASP A 64 7.39 -6.93 25.47
N PRO A 65 7.96 -7.57 26.49
CA PRO A 65 7.35 -8.74 27.13
C PRO A 65 5.95 -8.51 27.70
N ALA A 66 5.70 -7.37 28.33
CA ALA A 66 4.40 -7.06 28.93
C ALA A 66 3.34 -6.79 27.84
N CYS A 67 3.75 -6.10 26.77
CA CYS A 67 2.89 -5.90 25.61
C CYS A 67 2.53 -7.24 24.93
N ARG A 68 3.52 -8.14 24.75
CA ARG A 68 3.30 -9.50 24.20
C ARG A 68 2.27 -10.29 24.99
N GLU A 69 2.45 -10.36 26.30
CA GLU A 69 1.54 -11.10 27.18
C GLU A 69 0.10 -10.61 27.03
N TYR A 70 -0.09 -9.29 27.03
CA TYR A 70 -1.41 -8.70 26.85
C TYR A 70 -1.99 -8.95 25.44
N ILE A 71 -1.18 -8.88 24.40
CA ILE A 71 -1.59 -9.21 23.02
C ILE A 71 -2.07 -10.66 22.94
N PHE A 72 -1.31 -11.63 23.46
CA PHE A 72 -1.70 -13.04 23.40
C PHE A 72 -2.99 -13.32 24.18
N GLN A 73 -3.21 -12.67 25.33
CA GLN A 73 -4.48 -12.73 26.05
C GLN A 73 -5.65 -12.23 25.20
N ILE A 74 -5.48 -11.10 24.48
CA ILE A 74 -6.51 -10.56 23.59
C ILE A 74 -6.77 -11.50 22.42
N LEU A 75 -5.73 -12.01 21.75
CA LEU A 75 -5.89 -12.90 20.60
C LEU A 75 -6.62 -14.20 20.98
N ASN A 76 -6.42 -14.70 22.20
CA ASN A 76 -7.16 -15.85 22.72
C ASN A 76 -8.64 -15.55 22.99
N CYS A 77 -8.97 -14.32 23.41
CA CYS A 77 -10.35 -13.87 23.60
C CYS A 77 -11.06 -13.50 22.29
N GLU A 78 -10.30 -13.04 21.29
CA GLU A 78 -10.79 -12.52 20.02
C GLU A 78 -10.27 -13.36 18.84
N PRO A 79 -10.80 -14.58 18.65
CA PRO A 79 -10.35 -15.45 17.57
C PRO A 79 -10.75 -14.89 16.19
N ALA A 80 -9.92 -15.12 15.18
CA ALA A 80 -10.19 -14.78 13.77
C ALA A 80 -10.35 -13.28 13.48
N ALA A 81 -9.45 -12.45 14.00
CA ALA A 81 -9.25 -11.10 13.47
C ALA A 81 -8.38 -11.16 12.21
N ASN A 82 -8.67 -10.28 11.26
CA ASN A 82 -7.88 -10.12 10.04
C ASN A 82 -6.70 -9.18 10.26
N ARG A 83 -6.80 -8.29 11.26
CA ARG A 83 -5.78 -7.28 11.56
C ARG A 83 -5.73 -6.94 13.05
N LEU A 84 -4.53 -6.80 13.57
CA LEU A 84 -4.22 -6.30 14.92
C LEU A 84 -3.47 -4.97 14.79
N VAL A 85 -4.00 -3.90 15.39
CA VAL A 85 -3.40 -2.56 15.35
C VAL A 85 -2.95 -2.17 16.75
N LEU A 86 -1.66 -1.86 16.92
CA LEU A 86 -1.14 -1.20 18.11
C LEU A 86 -1.10 0.31 17.83
N SER A 87 -2.08 1.05 18.36
CA SER A 87 -2.25 2.46 18.03
C SER A 87 -1.47 3.36 18.98
N HIS A 88 -0.44 4.03 18.45
CA HIS A 88 0.39 4.99 19.17
C HIS A 88 0.53 6.27 18.31
N LEU A 89 1.69 6.92 18.37
CA LEU A 89 2.12 7.95 17.42
C LEU A 89 2.21 7.39 15.99
N PHE A 90 2.82 6.21 15.87
CA PHE A 90 2.77 5.37 14.68
C PHE A 90 1.92 4.15 15.01
N ASP A 91 0.90 3.92 14.20
CA ASP A 91 0.13 2.68 14.24
C ASP A 91 1.01 1.54 13.68
N ARG A 92 1.01 0.40 14.37
CA ARG A 92 1.62 -0.84 13.91
C ARG A 92 0.54 -1.88 13.62
N ASP A 93 0.43 -2.25 12.36
CA ASP A 93 -0.57 -3.17 11.83
C ASP A 93 0.07 -4.55 11.60
N TYR A 94 -0.41 -5.56 12.31
CA TYR A 94 -0.07 -6.97 12.08
C TYR A 94 -1.24 -7.63 11.34
N GLU A 95 -0.94 -8.25 10.21
CA GLU A 95 -1.91 -8.91 9.33
C GLU A 95 -1.28 -10.10 8.60
N MET A 96 -2.12 -10.88 7.90
CA MET A 96 -1.71 -12.03 7.09
C MET A 96 -0.81 -12.99 7.88
N GLU A 97 0.28 -13.47 7.28
CA GLU A 97 1.19 -14.44 7.88
C GLU A 97 1.77 -14.01 9.23
N ASN A 98 1.94 -12.70 9.47
CA ASN A 98 2.45 -12.18 10.73
C ASN A 98 1.42 -12.35 11.84
N LEU A 99 0.15 -11.99 11.59
CA LEU A 99 -0.93 -12.17 12.55
C LEU A 99 -1.27 -13.65 12.76
N ASP A 100 -1.24 -14.45 11.69
CA ASP A 100 -1.42 -15.90 11.78
C ASP A 100 -0.36 -16.52 12.69
N PHE A 101 0.90 -16.07 12.60
CA PHE A 101 1.95 -16.54 13.50
C PHE A 101 1.63 -16.20 14.96
N LEU A 102 1.14 -14.99 15.23
CA LEU A 102 0.73 -14.59 16.58
C LEU A 102 -0.42 -15.45 17.11
N TYR A 103 -1.38 -15.82 16.27
CA TYR A 103 -2.44 -16.74 16.65
C TYR A 103 -1.92 -18.15 16.94
N LEU A 104 -0.96 -18.66 16.16
CA LEU A 104 -0.33 -19.96 16.42
C LEU A 104 0.40 -19.95 17.79
N LEU A 105 1.11 -18.86 18.10
CA LEU A 105 1.76 -18.68 19.40
C LEU A 105 0.73 -18.57 20.53
N ALA A 106 -0.34 -17.79 20.36
CA ALA A 106 -1.42 -17.65 21.36
C ALA A 106 -2.10 -18.99 21.66
N ARG A 107 -2.36 -19.79 20.61
CA ARG A 107 -2.91 -21.16 20.73
C ARG A 107 -1.94 -22.09 21.44
N PHE A 108 -0.65 -22.01 21.13
CA PHE A 108 0.37 -22.81 21.81
C PHE A 108 0.39 -22.52 23.31
N ILE A 109 0.34 -21.24 23.71
CA ILE A 109 0.23 -20.83 25.12
C ILE A 109 -0.98 -21.52 25.78
N ASN A 110 -2.18 -21.41 25.19
CA ASN A 110 -3.37 -22.04 25.75
C ASN A 110 -3.21 -23.56 25.91
N ASN A 111 -2.72 -24.24 24.87
CA ASN A 111 -2.54 -25.69 24.89
C ASN A 111 -1.54 -26.13 25.97
N ILE A 112 -0.40 -25.45 26.12
CA ILE A 112 0.59 -25.86 27.13
C ILE A 112 0.15 -25.54 28.56
N HIS A 113 -0.66 -24.50 28.74
CA HIS A 113 -1.25 -24.15 30.04
C HIS A 113 -2.25 -25.21 30.54
N GLU A 114 -2.89 -25.98 29.66
CA GLU A 114 -3.74 -27.13 30.05
C GLU A 114 -2.95 -28.19 30.83
N TYR A 115 -1.65 -28.30 30.57
CA TYR A 115 -0.77 -29.26 31.25
C TYR A 115 -0.20 -28.74 32.59
N LYS A 116 -0.58 -27.54 33.05
CA LYS A 116 -0.07 -26.95 34.31
C LYS A 116 -0.26 -27.85 35.53
N ASN A 117 -1.33 -28.65 35.53
CA ASN A 117 -1.68 -29.57 36.61
C ASN A 117 -1.34 -31.04 36.29
N SER A 118 -0.64 -31.32 35.20
CA SER A 118 -0.28 -32.70 34.83
C SER A 118 0.65 -33.34 35.85
N GLU A 119 0.46 -34.63 36.11
CA GLU A 119 1.33 -35.44 36.95
C GLU A 119 2.39 -36.13 36.09
N PHE A 120 3.65 -36.04 36.50
CA PHE A 120 4.83 -36.47 35.71
C PHE A 120 5.38 -37.87 36.09
N GLY A 121 4.56 -38.74 36.67
CA GLY A 121 4.90 -40.16 36.87
C GLY A 121 6.19 -40.47 37.66
N MET A 122 6.66 -39.57 38.53
CA MET A 122 7.91 -39.74 39.30
C MET A 122 7.72 -39.47 40.80
N GLN A 123 8.55 -40.12 41.64
CA GLN A 123 8.69 -39.84 43.08
C GLN A 123 10.11 -39.35 43.40
N GLY A 124 10.26 -38.45 44.38
CA GLY A 124 11.57 -37.95 44.86
C GLY A 124 12.03 -36.60 44.26
N GLU A 125 13.30 -36.24 44.46
CA GLU A 125 13.87 -34.93 44.06
C GLU A 125 13.82 -34.66 42.55
N GLN A 126 13.94 -35.70 41.72
CA GLN A 126 13.86 -35.56 40.26
C GLN A 126 12.48 -35.11 39.77
N TYR A 127 11.40 -35.52 40.44
CA TYR A 127 10.05 -35.03 40.14
C TYR A 127 9.94 -33.53 40.41
N LYS A 128 10.48 -33.08 41.55
CA LYS A 128 10.44 -31.67 41.96
C LYS A 128 11.18 -30.78 40.96
N ALA A 129 12.39 -31.18 40.56
CA ALA A 129 13.17 -30.47 39.56
C ALA A 129 12.48 -30.39 38.17
N ARG A 130 11.89 -31.50 37.70
CA ARG A 130 11.13 -31.51 36.44
C ARG A 130 9.90 -30.61 36.50
N LYS A 131 9.16 -30.65 37.62
CA LYS A 131 7.97 -29.82 37.83
C LYS A 131 8.30 -28.33 37.94
N GLU A 132 9.36 -27.97 38.65
CA GLU A 132 9.84 -26.59 38.75
C GLU A 132 10.28 -26.05 37.39
N TRP A 133 11.08 -26.81 36.65
CA TRP A 133 11.45 -26.47 35.27
C TRP A 133 10.20 -26.31 34.38
N PHE A 134 9.29 -27.28 34.42
CA PHE A 134 8.06 -27.25 33.62
C PHE A 134 7.17 -26.03 33.92
N LEU A 135 6.95 -25.72 35.20
CA LEU A 135 6.20 -24.53 35.61
C LEU A 135 6.92 -23.24 35.20
N SER A 136 8.26 -23.23 35.20
CA SER A 136 9.03 -22.09 34.70
C SER A 136 8.80 -21.86 33.19
N ILE A 137 8.73 -22.93 32.39
CA ILE A 137 8.43 -22.86 30.96
C ILE A 137 7.01 -22.34 30.71
N ILE A 138 6.01 -22.87 31.40
CA ILE A 138 4.63 -22.43 31.26
C ILE A 138 4.51 -20.95 31.63
N ASN A 139 5.07 -20.53 32.76
CA ASN A 139 5.01 -19.12 33.17
C ASN A 139 5.78 -18.21 32.21
N ALA A 140 6.94 -18.63 31.68
CA ALA A 140 7.69 -17.86 30.69
C ALA A 140 6.95 -17.76 29.35
N SER A 141 6.16 -18.79 28.99
CA SER A 141 5.44 -18.84 27.72
C SER A 141 4.38 -17.76 27.55
N THR A 142 3.86 -17.18 28.64
CA THR A 142 2.85 -16.12 28.56
C THR A 142 3.39 -14.88 27.87
N SER A 143 4.67 -14.56 28.10
CA SER A 143 5.34 -13.41 27.48
C SER A 143 6.26 -13.81 26.32
N ASP A 144 6.82 -15.02 26.33
CA ASP A 144 7.77 -15.50 25.33
C ASP A 144 7.51 -16.95 24.89
N PRO A 145 6.43 -17.19 24.12
CA PRO A 145 6.09 -18.53 23.64
C PRO A 145 7.13 -19.13 22.67
N VAL A 146 7.88 -18.29 21.94
CA VAL A 146 8.94 -18.75 21.04
C VAL A 146 10.10 -19.38 21.83
N LYS A 147 10.53 -18.71 22.90
CA LYS A 147 11.55 -19.25 23.81
C LYS A 147 11.07 -20.55 24.47
N ALA A 148 9.83 -20.55 24.98
CA ALA A 148 9.24 -21.75 25.59
C ALA A 148 9.21 -22.94 24.62
N TYR A 149 8.78 -22.73 23.37
CA TYR A 149 8.78 -23.76 22.33
C TYR A 149 10.18 -24.31 22.05
N SER A 150 11.17 -23.41 21.91
CA SER A 150 12.55 -23.77 21.63
C SER A 150 13.21 -24.54 22.78
N GLU A 151 12.95 -24.14 24.03
CA GLU A 151 13.46 -24.83 25.22
C GLU A 151 12.87 -26.23 25.39
N ILE A 152 11.57 -26.42 25.12
CA ILE A 152 10.96 -27.76 25.12
C ILE A 152 11.62 -28.64 24.06
N ARG A 153 11.86 -28.10 22.86
CA ARG A 153 12.48 -28.84 21.75
C ARG A 153 13.91 -29.27 22.08
N GLU A 154 14.71 -28.39 22.67
CA GLU A 154 16.07 -28.71 23.13
C GLU A 154 16.06 -29.71 24.29
N LYS A 155 15.08 -29.61 25.20
CA LYS A 155 14.94 -30.57 26.30
C LYS A 155 14.65 -31.98 25.78
N ILE A 156 13.76 -32.13 24.80
CA ILE A 156 13.48 -33.42 24.15
C ILE A 156 14.75 -34.00 23.53
N LYS A 157 15.49 -33.20 22.75
CA LYS A 157 16.77 -33.65 22.14
C LYS A 157 17.78 -34.11 23.19
N THR A 158 17.89 -33.37 24.30
CA THR A 158 18.82 -33.69 25.38
C THR A 158 18.46 -35.01 26.06
N LEU A 159 17.17 -35.23 26.34
CA LEU A 159 16.66 -36.45 26.97
C LEU A 159 16.72 -37.67 26.02
N GLN A 160 16.55 -37.47 24.71
CA GLN A 160 16.71 -38.54 23.73
C GLN A 160 18.18 -38.97 23.57
N LYS A 161 19.13 -38.04 23.72
CA LYS A 161 20.58 -38.34 23.66
C LYS A 161 21.11 -39.08 24.89
N SER A 162 20.49 -38.93 26.06
CA SER A 162 20.98 -39.55 27.31
C SER A 162 20.78 -41.06 27.41
N ASN A 163 20.13 -41.70 26.43
CA ASN A 163 20.04 -43.17 26.25
C ASN A 163 19.69 -43.99 27.52
N THR A 164 18.87 -43.43 28.42
CA THR A 164 18.40 -44.12 29.62
C THR A 164 17.06 -44.80 29.35
N GLN A 165 17.07 -46.13 29.23
CA GLN A 165 15.92 -47.02 29.01
C GLN A 165 14.97 -47.12 30.22
N ALA A 166 14.64 -45.99 30.85
CA ALA A 166 13.61 -45.95 31.89
C ALA A 166 12.27 -45.55 31.26
N THR A 167 11.23 -46.36 31.46
CA THR A 167 9.83 -46.10 31.06
C THR A 167 9.32 -44.73 31.51
N ILE A 168 9.89 -44.18 32.58
CA ILE A 168 9.52 -42.89 33.14
C ILE A 168 10.13 -41.71 32.35
N GLU A 169 11.25 -41.90 31.66
CA GLU A 169 11.77 -40.91 30.71
C GLU A 169 10.93 -40.87 29.44
N SER A 170 10.45 -42.03 28.96
CA SER A 170 9.56 -42.07 27.80
C SER A 170 8.21 -41.38 28.03
N ASP A 171 7.64 -41.47 29.24
CA ASP A 171 6.37 -40.79 29.55
C ASP A 171 6.53 -39.25 29.57
N PHE A 172 7.64 -38.76 30.13
CA PHE A 172 7.94 -37.32 30.14
C PHE A 172 8.26 -36.79 28.74
N ILE A 173 9.05 -37.53 27.95
CA ILE A 173 9.31 -37.19 26.54
C ILE A 173 8.00 -37.16 25.75
N SER A 174 7.13 -38.17 25.90
CA SER A 174 5.84 -38.21 25.21
C SER A 174 4.95 -37.02 25.56
N LEU A 175 4.99 -36.55 26.81
CA LEU A 175 4.27 -35.35 27.22
C LEU A 175 4.81 -34.09 26.52
N LEU A 176 6.13 -33.89 26.52
CA LEU A 176 6.76 -32.75 25.85
C LEU A 176 6.52 -32.78 24.33
N GLU A 177 6.56 -33.96 23.73
CA GLU A 177 6.22 -34.17 22.31
C GLU A 177 4.77 -33.78 22.03
N LYS A 178 3.82 -34.19 22.89
CA LYS A 178 2.40 -33.77 22.78
C LYS A 178 2.26 -32.25 22.80
N MET A 179 2.98 -31.56 23.69
CA MET A 179 2.96 -30.09 23.78
C MET A 179 3.44 -29.43 22.49
N ILE A 180 4.59 -29.87 21.96
CA ILE A 180 5.12 -29.33 20.69
C ILE A 180 4.17 -29.63 19.53
N SER A 181 3.62 -30.84 19.48
CA SER A 181 2.68 -31.26 18.42
C SER A 181 1.29 -30.64 18.56
N SER A 182 1.01 -29.92 19.65
CA SER A 182 -0.30 -29.29 19.88
C SER A 182 -0.60 -28.19 18.85
N VAL A 183 0.45 -27.59 18.28
CA VAL A 183 0.40 -26.64 17.16
C VAL A 183 1.46 -27.02 16.13
N PRO A 184 1.20 -28.00 15.24
CA PRO A 184 2.21 -28.56 14.34
C PRO A 184 2.88 -27.50 13.45
N MET A 185 2.13 -26.49 13.02
CA MET A 185 2.63 -25.43 12.13
C MET A 185 3.74 -24.55 12.75
N LEU A 186 3.93 -24.59 14.08
CA LEU A 186 5.05 -23.90 14.71
C LEU A 186 6.40 -24.54 14.39
N ALA A 187 6.44 -25.83 14.04
CA ALA A 187 7.68 -26.52 13.71
C ALA A 187 8.36 -25.93 12.46
N ASP A 188 7.56 -25.52 11.47
CA ASP A 188 8.04 -24.92 10.22
C ASP A 188 8.43 -23.45 10.40
N ARG A 189 7.80 -22.75 11.36
CA ARG A 189 8.02 -21.32 11.62
C ARG A 189 9.14 -21.06 12.61
N ILE A 190 9.33 -21.90 13.63
CA ILE A 190 10.36 -21.74 14.67
C ILE A 190 11.55 -22.65 14.36
N LYS A 191 12.55 -22.08 13.69
CA LYS A 191 13.86 -22.67 13.40
C LYS A 191 14.77 -22.57 14.63
N GLY A 192 15.46 -23.67 14.96
CA GLY A 192 16.27 -23.78 16.19
C GLY A 192 17.55 -22.95 16.23
N GLU A 193 17.97 -22.35 15.11
CA GLU A 193 19.18 -21.53 14.99
C GLU A 193 18.95 -20.06 15.34
N VAL A 194 17.68 -19.63 15.44
CA VAL A 194 17.30 -18.23 15.64
C VAL A 194 16.91 -18.01 17.10
N GLU A 195 17.50 -17.01 17.74
CA GLU A 195 17.14 -16.64 19.12
C GLU A 195 15.74 -16.03 19.20
N SER A 196 15.05 -16.25 20.33
CA SER A 196 13.68 -15.76 20.51
C SER A 196 13.47 -14.24 20.22
N PRO A 197 14.32 -13.32 20.73
CA PRO A 197 14.15 -11.88 20.48
C PRO A 197 14.14 -11.52 19.00
N GLU A 198 14.84 -12.28 18.17
CA GLU A 198 14.94 -12.07 16.73
C GLU A 198 13.61 -12.30 16.02
N TYR A 199 12.79 -13.24 16.52
CA TYR A 199 11.45 -13.46 15.99
C TYR A 199 10.57 -12.23 16.11
N TYR A 200 10.65 -11.53 17.24
CA TYR A 200 9.82 -10.36 17.52
C TYR A 200 10.36 -9.06 16.90
N ARG A 201 11.67 -9.02 16.59
CA ARG A 201 12.29 -7.85 15.95
C ARG A 201 12.24 -7.92 14.43
N ASN A 202 12.57 -9.07 13.86
CA ASN A 202 12.91 -9.18 12.44
C ASN A 202 12.04 -10.17 11.65
N ILE A 203 11.39 -11.14 12.31
CA ILE A 203 10.52 -12.12 11.62
C ILE A 203 9.06 -11.66 11.63
N ILE A 204 8.50 -11.34 12.80
CA ILE A 204 7.14 -10.83 12.95
C ILE A 204 7.16 -9.34 12.66
N LYS A 205 6.97 -8.98 11.39
CA LYS A 205 6.99 -7.59 10.95
C LYS A 205 5.60 -6.99 11.02
N SER A 206 5.55 -5.70 11.37
CA SER A 206 4.34 -4.90 11.27
C SER A 206 4.47 -3.92 10.12
N LEU A 207 3.34 -3.63 9.50
CA LEU A 207 3.17 -2.46 8.66
C LEU A 207 3.00 -1.23 9.55
N VAL A 208 3.62 -0.11 9.18
CA VAL A 208 3.65 1.11 9.97
C VAL A 208 2.93 2.24 9.23
N ARG A 209 2.23 3.10 9.96
CA ARG A 209 1.69 4.36 9.44
C ARG A 209 1.60 5.45 10.51
N PRO A 210 1.76 6.73 10.16
CA PRO A 210 1.42 7.83 11.07
C PRO A 210 -0.10 7.91 11.27
N GLY A 211 -0.55 8.43 12.42
CA GLY A 211 -1.98 8.48 12.78
C GLY A 211 -2.89 9.30 11.85
N PHE A 212 -2.31 10.12 10.97
CA PHE A 212 -3.03 10.86 9.93
C PHE A 212 -2.98 10.22 8.55
N SER A 213 -2.34 9.06 8.38
CA SER A 213 -2.34 8.32 7.11
C SER A 213 -3.08 7.01 7.29
N THR A 214 -3.72 6.54 6.24
CA THR A 214 -4.32 5.21 6.16
C THR A 214 -3.45 4.25 5.35
N THR A 215 -2.55 4.78 4.53
CA THR A 215 -1.52 4.03 3.81
C THR A 215 -0.44 3.50 4.76
N ARG A 216 -0.03 2.26 4.53
CA ARG A 216 0.85 1.50 5.39
C ARG A 216 2.11 1.09 4.65
N ILE A 217 3.25 1.04 5.34
CA ILE A 217 4.51 0.58 4.73
C ILE A 217 5.26 -0.40 5.62
N TYR A 218 6.09 -1.26 5.04
CA TYR A 218 7.15 -1.92 5.79
C TYR A 218 8.36 -0.98 5.93
N THR A 219 8.89 -0.83 7.14
CA THR A 219 10.03 0.06 7.44
C THR A 219 11.39 -0.64 7.36
N ALA A 220 11.42 -1.93 7.04
CA ALA A 220 12.66 -2.68 6.80
C ALA A 220 12.46 -3.66 5.64
N PRO A 221 13.44 -3.79 4.73
CA PRO A 221 13.36 -4.74 3.62
C PRO A 221 13.33 -6.19 4.16
N PRO A 222 12.75 -7.14 3.41
CA PRO A 222 12.83 -8.58 3.69
C PRO A 222 14.29 -9.06 3.78
N SER A 223 14.54 -10.16 4.52
CA SER A 223 15.90 -10.69 4.70
C SER A 223 16.51 -11.32 3.44
N ASN A 224 15.67 -11.71 2.49
CA ASN A 224 16.01 -12.25 1.17
C ASN A 224 16.23 -11.14 0.13
N THR A 225 16.76 -9.98 0.53
CA THR A 225 17.04 -8.85 -0.36
C THR A 225 18.54 -8.59 -0.46
N GLU A 226 19.00 -8.24 -1.66
CA GLU A 226 20.34 -7.73 -1.92
C GLU A 226 20.23 -6.29 -2.42
N PHE A 227 21.06 -5.41 -1.88
CA PHE A 227 21.07 -3.99 -2.27
C PHE A 227 21.56 -3.83 -3.71
N LEU A 228 20.79 -3.11 -4.54
CA LEU A 228 21.18 -2.78 -5.90
C LEU A 228 21.69 -1.34 -5.98
N GLU A 229 20.85 -0.37 -5.60
CA GLU A 229 21.17 1.05 -5.68
C GLU A 229 20.29 1.90 -4.76
N ARG A 230 20.69 3.16 -4.56
CA ARG A 230 19.93 4.16 -3.81
C ARG A 230 20.05 5.53 -4.47
N TYR A 231 18.93 6.24 -4.52
CA TYR A 231 18.85 7.61 -5.03
C TYR A 231 17.80 8.41 -4.25
N GLU A 232 17.73 9.71 -4.52
CA GLU A 232 16.85 10.65 -3.84
C GLU A 232 15.98 11.37 -4.85
N VAL A 233 14.67 11.39 -4.56
CA VAL A 233 13.69 12.14 -5.34
C VAL A 233 13.40 13.45 -4.61
N GLN A 234 13.68 14.57 -5.27
CA GLN A 234 13.39 15.91 -4.76
C GLN A 234 11.89 16.19 -4.90
N ARG A 235 11.28 16.62 -3.80
CA ARG A 235 9.85 16.97 -3.72
C ARG A 235 9.69 18.46 -3.42
N SER A 236 8.45 18.93 -3.50
CA SER A 236 8.08 20.30 -3.15
C SER A 236 8.57 20.67 -1.74
N CYS A 237 8.85 21.96 -1.54
CA CYS A 237 9.28 22.51 -0.24
C CYS A 237 10.57 21.88 0.32
N GLY A 238 11.44 21.33 -0.53
CA GLY A 238 12.73 20.76 -0.12
C GLY A 238 12.63 19.39 0.55
N ARG A 239 11.47 18.72 0.49
CA ARG A 239 11.32 17.35 0.99
C ARG A 239 12.15 16.40 0.11
N ILE A 240 12.84 15.47 0.73
CA ILE A 240 13.63 14.44 0.05
C ILE A 240 12.98 13.09 0.30
N LEU A 241 12.71 12.34 -0.76
CA LEU A 241 12.22 10.98 -0.70
C LEU A 241 13.37 10.02 -1.05
N PRO A 242 13.91 9.27 -0.08
CA PRO A 242 14.92 8.27 -0.36
C PRO A 242 14.28 7.03 -1.00
N ILE A 243 14.85 6.59 -2.12
CA ILE A 243 14.50 5.36 -2.82
C ILE A 243 15.67 4.41 -2.78
N THR A 244 15.42 3.16 -2.40
CA THR A 244 16.40 2.08 -2.49
C THR A 244 15.81 0.95 -3.32
N ILE A 245 16.55 0.48 -4.31
CA ILE A 245 16.17 -0.70 -5.10
C ILE A 245 16.94 -1.90 -4.56
N TYR A 246 16.21 -2.99 -4.32
CA TYR A 246 16.78 -4.28 -3.96
C TYR A 246 16.41 -5.34 -4.99
N THR A 247 17.29 -6.32 -5.19
CA THR A 247 16.94 -7.59 -5.85
C THR A 247 16.51 -8.61 -4.81
N LEU A 248 15.61 -9.51 -5.16
CA LEU A 248 15.27 -10.64 -4.31
C LEU A 248 16.12 -11.87 -4.64
N THR A 249 16.55 -12.59 -3.60
CA THR A 249 17.43 -13.76 -3.78
C THR A 249 16.67 -15.03 -4.17
N ASP A 250 15.35 -15.06 -3.95
CA ASP A 250 14.47 -16.22 -4.14
C ASP A 250 13.56 -16.12 -5.39
N ARG A 251 13.51 -14.95 -6.04
CA ARG A 251 12.67 -14.69 -7.21
C ARG A 251 13.28 -13.56 -8.07
N PRO A 252 12.96 -13.46 -9.37
CA PRO A 252 13.56 -12.47 -10.26
C PRO A 252 13.04 -11.04 -10.10
N GLU A 253 12.08 -10.81 -9.20
CA GLU A 253 11.48 -9.49 -8.97
C GLU A 253 12.43 -8.56 -8.20
N SER A 254 12.34 -7.27 -8.50
CA SER A 254 13.00 -6.21 -7.72
C SER A 254 12.03 -5.56 -6.73
N LEU A 255 12.56 -4.99 -5.66
CA LEU A 255 11.82 -4.26 -4.63
C LEU A 255 12.15 -2.78 -4.72
N TYR A 256 11.13 -1.96 -4.99
CA TYR A 256 11.15 -0.52 -4.82
C TYR A 256 10.85 -0.17 -3.37
N PHE A 257 11.87 0.24 -2.62
CA PHE A 257 11.77 0.48 -1.19
C PHE A 257 11.89 1.97 -0.87
N THR A 258 10.90 2.51 -0.15
CA THR A 258 10.91 3.90 0.29
C THR A 258 10.32 4.10 1.68
N ILE A 259 10.88 5.05 2.42
CA ILE A 259 10.36 5.48 3.72
C ILE A 259 10.23 7.00 3.66
N PRO A 260 9.01 7.54 3.46
CA PRO A 260 8.80 8.98 3.52
C PRO A 260 9.17 9.54 4.91
N PRO A 261 9.69 10.78 5.02
CA PRO A 261 10.12 11.35 6.29
C PRO A 261 9.07 11.28 7.41
N GLU A 262 7.80 11.45 7.08
CA GLU A 262 6.68 11.36 8.01
C GLU A 262 6.37 9.94 8.53
N TYR A 263 7.09 8.92 8.08
CA TYR A 263 7.01 7.54 8.59
C TYR A 263 8.16 7.17 9.55
N ASP A 264 9.23 7.97 9.62
CA ASP A 264 10.44 7.59 10.39
C ASP A 264 11.21 8.76 11.00
N ASN A 265 11.33 9.90 10.31
CA ASN A 265 12.27 10.98 10.66
C ASN A 265 11.58 12.31 11.01
N MET A 266 10.34 12.28 11.48
CA MET A 266 9.59 13.48 11.91
C MET A 266 9.41 13.49 13.43
N ARG A 267 9.45 14.68 14.06
CA ARG A 267 9.30 14.81 15.51
C ARG A 267 7.87 14.40 15.92
N PRO A 268 7.68 13.72 17.07
CA PRO A 268 6.35 13.36 17.55
C PRO A 268 5.35 14.53 17.61
N VAL A 269 5.80 15.70 18.07
CA VAL A 269 4.95 16.89 18.18
C VAL A 269 4.46 17.37 16.80
N GLU A 270 5.28 17.26 15.76
CA GLU A 270 4.89 17.63 14.39
C GLU A 270 3.82 16.69 13.83
N LEU A 271 3.98 15.38 14.03
CA LEU A 271 2.99 14.39 13.63
C LEU A 271 1.66 14.62 14.33
N GLU A 272 1.69 14.93 15.63
CA GLU A 272 0.48 15.27 16.39
C GLU A 272 -0.19 16.56 15.91
N ILE A 273 0.59 17.57 15.50
CA ILE A 273 0.06 18.82 14.93
C ILE A 273 -0.68 18.50 13.63
N ILE A 274 -0.06 17.73 12.71
CA ILE A 274 -0.72 17.31 11.46
C ILE A 274 -1.99 16.51 11.76
N GLU A 275 -1.94 15.55 12.70
CA GLU A 275 -3.11 14.74 13.09
C GLU A 275 -4.24 15.61 13.65
N SER A 276 -3.92 16.57 14.53
CA SER A 276 -4.87 17.50 15.14
C SER A 276 -5.52 18.41 14.10
N VAL A 277 -4.70 19.05 13.25
CA VAL A 277 -5.17 19.96 12.20
C VAL A 277 -6.02 19.22 11.17
N ARG A 278 -5.59 18.03 10.71
CA ARG A 278 -6.39 17.18 9.81
C ARG A 278 -7.75 16.84 10.41
N LYS A 279 -7.80 16.47 11.70
CA LYS A 279 -9.06 16.22 12.41
C LYS A 279 -9.95 17.47 12.50
N LYS A 280 -9.37 18.65 12.75
CA LYS A 280 -10.10 19.94 12.77
C LYS A 280 -10.70 20.24 11.39
N LEU A 281 -9.93 20.06 10.31
CA LEU A 281 -10.36 20.23 8.92
C LEU A 281 -11.50 19.28 8.53
N MET A 282 -11.38 17.99 8.89
CA MET A 282 -12.41 17.00 8.57
C MET A 282 -13.73 17.25 9.31
N ARG A 283 -13.70 17.87 10.50
CA ARG A 283 -14.90 18.28 11.25
C ARG A 283 -15.54 19.54 10.69
N HIS A 284 -14.72 20.50 10.27
CA HIS A 284 -15.16 21.80 9.74
C HIS A 284 -14.92 21.85 8.24
N ARG A 285 -15.54 20.93 7.50
CA ARG A 285 -15.43 20.89 6.03
C ARG A 285 -15.92 22.24 5.47
N PRO A 286 -15.07 23.03 4.79
CA PRO A 286 -15.49 24.32 4.27
C PRO A 286 -16.67 24.12 3.29
N LYS A 287 -17.76 24.86 3.51
CA LYS A 287 -19.00 24.71 2.73
C LYS A 287 -18.84 25.22 1.29
N ASP A 288 -17.83 26.05 1.04
CA ASP A 288 -17.61 26.76 -0.22
C ASP A 288 -16.71 26.01 -1.22
N ILE A 289 -16.31 24.77 -0.92
CA ILE A 289 -15.44 23.98 -1.81
C ILE A 289 -16.28 23.31 -2.89
N ASN A 290 -16.34 23.95 -4.06
CA ASN A 290 -16.69 23.29 -5.30
C ASN A 290 -15.53 22.37 -5.72
N PHE A 291 -15.63 21.08 -5.40
CA PHE A 291 -14.68 20.05 -5.83
C PHE A 291 -14.52 19.96 -7.37
N SER A 292 -15.38 20.61 -8.14
CA SER A 292 -15.26 20.77 -9.59
C SER A 292 -14.02 21.59 -10.01
N GLU A 293 -13.46 22.44 -9.14
CA GLU A 293 -12.18 23.15 -9.37
C GLU A 293 -11.00 22.40 -8.71
N SER A 294 -11.00 21.08 -8.84
CA SER A 294 -10.08 20.16 -8.17
C SER A 294 -8.58 20.45 -8.35
N ALA A 295 -8.18 21.10 -9.45
CA ALA A 295 -6.80 21.48 -9.71
C ALA A 295 -6.26 22.51 -8.69
N ASN A 296 -7.12 23.37 -8.12
CA ASN A 296 -6.75 24.39 -7.14
C ASN A 296 -6.97 23.94 -5.68
N SER A 297 -7.53 22.74 -5.46
CA SER A 297 -7.88 22.26 -4.13
C SER A 297 -6.64 22.02 -3.28
N ARG A 298 -5.60 21.38 -3.82
CA ARG A 298 -4.36 21.09 -3.10
C ARG A 298 -3.69 22.37 -2.58
N ASP A 299 -3.56 23.37 -3.45
CA ASP A 299 -2.97 24.67 -3.10
C ASP A 299 -3.78 25.43 -2.05
N TYR A 300 -5.11 25.35 -2.13
CA TYR A 300 -6.00 25.91 -1.12
C TYR A 300 -5.76 25.26 0.25
N PHE A 301 -5.73 23.93 0.30
CA PHE A 301 -5.49 23.20 1.55
C PHE A 301 -4.06 23.41 2.09
N ALA A 302 -3.06 23.57 1.22
CA ALA A 302 -1.72 23.95 1.64
C ALA A 302 -1.70 25.37 2.24
N ARG A 303 -2.41 26.34 1.68
CA ARG A 303 -2.47 27.69 2.26
C ARG A 303 -3.22 27.72 3.60
N LEU A 304 -4.37 27.05 3.66
CA LEU A 304 -5.15 26.93 4.90
C LEU A 304 -4.37 26.16 5.97
N GLY A 305 -3.67 25.09 5.56
CA GLY A 305 -2.80 24.30 6.40
C GLY A 305 -1.70 25.14 7.06
N THR A 306 -1.06 26.05 6.32
CA THR A 306 -0.03 26.95 6.87
C THR A 306 -0.56 27.78 8.04
N GLN A 307 -1.78 28.32 7.93
CA GLN A 307 -2.41 29.09 8.99
C GLN A 307 -2.72 28.22 10.22
N MET A 308 -3.42 27.10 10.01
CA MET A 308 -3.84 26.22 11.12
C MET A 308 -2.67 25.54 11.83
N ILE A 309 -1.63 25.15 11.10
CA ILE A 309 -0.40 24.58 11.68
C ILE A 309 0.32 25.62 12.52
N SER A 310 0.40 26.87 12.07
CA SER A 310 1.01 27.96 12.83
C SER A 310 0.28 28.22 14.15
N GLU A 311 -1.05 28.17 14.14
CA GLU A 311 -1.89 28.32 15.33
C GLU A 311 -1.70 27.14 16.31
N GLU A 312 -1.79 25.91 15.81
CA GLU A 312 -1.60 24.70 16.64
C GLU A 312 -0.19 24.61 17.25
N ALA A 313 0.83 25.00 16.47
CA ALA A 313 2.22 25.05 16.96
C ALA A 313 2.37 26.07 18.11
N ARG A 314 1.69 27.22 18.02
CA ARG A 314 1.64 28.22 19.09
C ARG A 314 0.95 27.70 20.35
N GLU A 315 -0.17 27.00 20.21
CA GLU A 315 -0.89 26.38 21.34
C GLU A 315 -0.02 25.34 22.07
N LYS A 316 0.86 24.65 21.34
CA LYS A 316 1.80 23.65 21.89
C LYS A 316 3.18 24.21 22.27
N ASP A 317 3.37 25.53 22.26
CA ASP A 317 4.64 26.21 22.51
C ASP A 317 5.81 25.68 21.64
N LEU A 318 5.50 25.22 20.43
CA LEU A 318 6.48 24.75 19.45
C LEU A 318 6.88 25.90 18.51
N LYS A 319 8.17 26.23 18.49
CA LYS A 319 8.73 27.19 17.54
C LYS A 319 9.06 26.47 16.23
N LEU A 320 8.29 26.79 15.20
CA LEU A 320 8.52 26.35 13.82
C LEU A 320 9.00 27.52 12.97
N THR A 321 9.97 27.25 12.11
CA THR A 321 10.41 28.12 11.03
C THR A 321 9.36 28.15 9.90
N PRO A 322 9.36 29.20 9.05
CA PRO A 322 8.46 29.24 7.88
C PRO A 322 8.59 28.01 6.97
N ASP A 323 9.82 27.50 6.78
CA ASP A 323 10.08 26.32 5.95
C ASP A 323 9.52 25.04 6.57
N GLU A 324 9.68 24.83 7.88
CA GLU A 324 9.04 23.72 8.59
C GLU A 324 7.51 23.77 8.45
N ILE A 325 6.89 24.94 8.59
CA ILE A 325 5.44 25.09 8.43
C ILE A 325 5.01 24.73 7.01
N ASN A 326 5.76 25.15 5.98
CA ASN A 326 5.48 24.80 4.60
C ASN A 326 5.58 23.29 4.36
N VAL A 327 6.59 22.62 4.92
CA VAL A 327 6.76 21.16 4.85
C VAL A 327 5.57 20.44 5.50
N LEU A 328 5.21 20.81 6.74
CA LEU A 328 4.07 20.21 7.43
C LEU A 328 2.75 20.45 6.69
N SER A 329 2.59 21.62 6.09
CA SER A 329 1.39 21.97 5.32
C SER A 329 1.29 21.19 4.00
N ASP A 330 2.41 20.99 3.31
CA ASP A 330 2.46 20.16 2.10
C ASP A 330 2.12 18.70 2.40
N ILE A 331 2.62 18.16 3.53
CA ILE A 331 2.25 16.81 4.01
C ILE A 331 0.77 16.73 4.38
N LEU A 332 0.24 17.74 5.08
CA LEU A 332 -1.18 17.82 5.39
C LEU A 332 -2.04 17.82 4.11
N ALA A 333 -1.69 18.62 3.11
CA ALA A 333 -2.38 18.67 1.83
C ALA A 333 -2.32 17.32 1.10
N LYS A 334 -1.14 16.70 1.04
CA LYS A 334 -0.87 15.36 0.45
C LYS A 334 -1.81 14.28 1.02
N TYR A 335 -2.07 14.26 2.33
CA TYR A 335 -2.93 13.26 2.98
C TYR A 335 -4.40 13.68 3.18
N THR A 336 -4.75 14.94 2.92
CA THR A 336 -6.12 15.43 3.10
C THR A 336 -6.87 15.53 1.78
N THR A 337 -6.21 16.06 0.75
CA THR A 337 -6.80 16.20 -0.59
C THR A 337 -5.99 15.53 -1.68
N GLY A 338 -4.71 15.30 -1.44
CA GLY A 338 -3.77 14.63 -2.33
C GLY A 338 -4.03 13.14 -2.57
N LEU A 339 -3.06 12.47 -3.21
CA LEU A 339 -3.06 11.01 -3.42
C LEU A 339 -2.27 10.25 -2.35
N GLY A 340 -1.96 10.88 -1.22
CA GLY A 340 -1.13 10.26 -0.17
C GLY A 340 0.28 9.93 -0.69
N ILE A 341 0.82 8.76 -0.32
CA ILE A 341 2.17 8.35 -0.74
C ILE A 341 2.29 8.20 -2.27
N LEU A 342 1.19 7.95 -3.00
CA LEU A 342 1.25 7.86 -4.46
C LEU A 342 1.77 9.14 -5.11
N GLU A 343 1.56 10.32 -4.52
CA GLU A 343 2.16 11.56 -5.04
C GLU A 343 3.69 11.51 -5.04
N ASP A 344 4.27 10.86 -4.02
CA ASP A 344 5.71 10.72 -3.88
C ASP A 344 6.27 9.74 -4.91
N VAL A 345 5.60 8.59 -5.09
CA VAL A 345 5.96 7.61 -6.13
C VAL A 345 5.82 8.20 -7.53
N LEU A 346 4.72 8.90 -7.83
CA LEU A 346 4.49 9.52 -9.15
C LEU A 346 5.49 10.65 -9.45
N SER A 347 6.13 11.21 -8.43
CA SER A 347 7.14 12.26 -8.60
C SER A 347 8.52 11.73 -8.95
N ASP A 348 8.78 10.44 -8.74
CA ASP A 348 10.01 9.80 -9.17
C ASP A 348 10.06 9.74 -10.69
N GLU A 349 11.04 10.40 -11.30
CA GLU A 349 11.20 10.45 -12.75
C GLU A 349 11.54 9.11 -13.40
N ARG A 350 12.12 8.17 -12.63
CA ARG A 350 12.47 6.83 -13.11
C ARG A 350 11.24 5.92 -13.17
N VAL A 351 10.20 6.25 -12.41
CA VAL A 351 8.91 5.53 -12.45
C VAL A 351 8.14 5.92 -13.72
N THR A 352 7.74 4.93 -14.51
CA THR A 352 6.89 5.10 -15.70
C THR A 352 5.44 4.69 -15.46
N ASP A 353 5.24 3.62 -14.69
CA ASP A 353 3.94 3.03 -14.43
C ASP A 353 3.79 2.69 -12.95
N VAL A 354 2.57 2.83 -12.42
CA VAL A 354 2.21 2.42 -11.06
C VAL A 354 0.90 1.65 -11.12
N TYR A 355 0.87 0.44 -10.58
CA TYR A 355 -0.30 -0.42 -10.55
C TYR A 355 -0.76 -0.67 -9.12
N VAL A 356 -2.05 -0.49 -8.90
CA VAL A 356 -2.72 -0.79 -7.63
C VAL A 356 -3.73 -1.90 -7.89
N ASN A 357 -3.35 -3.12 -7.53
CA ASN A 357 -4.18 -4.30 -7.70
C ASN A 357 -5.18 -4.44 -6.55
N SER A 358 -6.34 -5.04 -6.84
CA SER A 358 -7.36 -5.30 -5.84
C SER A 358 -7.23 -6.71 -5.23
N PRO A 359 -7.48 -6.90 -3.93
CA PRO A 359 -7.74 -5.88 -2.92
C PRO A 359 -6.45 -5.12 -2.53
N ALA A 360 -6.49 -3.79 -2.54
CA ALA A 360 -5.29 -2.96 -2.37
C ALA A 360 -4.66 -3.02 -0.96
N ASP A 361 -5.41 -3.54 0.01
CA ASP A 361 -5.00 -3.64 1.41
C ASP A 361 -4.13 -4.86 1.71
N ILE A 362 -4.11 -5.86 0.84
CA ILE A 362 -3.23 -7.05 0.94
C ILE A 362 -2.24 -7.16 -0.21
N ASN A 363 -2.38 -6.33 -1.25
CA ASN A 363 -1.45 -6.27 -2.37
C ASN A 363 -0.60 -4.99 -2.26
N PRO A 364 0.74 -5.10 -2.33
CA PRO A 364 1.56 -3.90 -2.42
C PRO A 364 1.30 -3.17 -3.74
N ILE A 365 1.60 -1.89 -3.78
CA ILE A 365 1.65 -1.14 -5.04
C ILE A 365 2.82 -1.70 -5.87
N HIS A 366 2.59 -1.94 -7.16
CA HIS A 366 3.65 -2.27 -8.11
C HIS A 366 4.06 -1.02 -8.88
N VAL A 367 5.35 -0.91 -9.21
CA VAL A 367 5.92 0.24 -9.92
C VAL A 367 6.84 -0.28 -11.02
N VAL A 368 6.86 0.41 -12.16
CA VAL A 368 7.84 0.15 -13.22
C VAL A 368 8.90 1.23 -13.16
N VAL A 369 10.14 0.84 -12.85
CA VAL A 369 11.30 1.74 -12.71
C VAL A 369 12.27 1.44 -13.84
N ASP A 370 12.54 2.43 -14.70
CA ASP A 370 13.40 2.27 -15.88
C ASP A 370 13.06 1.08 -16.78
N GLY A 371 11.78 0.70 -16.81
CA GLY A 371 11.26 -0.42 -17.61
C GLY A 371 11.20 -1.77 -16.88
N GLU A 372 11.73 -1.86 -15.66
CA GLU A 372 11.70 -3.08 -14.84
C GLU A 372 10.54 -3.03 -13.83
N GLU A 373 9.76 -4.11 -13.76
CA GLU A 373 8.68 -4.24 -12.78
C GLU A 373 9.25 -4.51 -11.38
N CYS A 374 8.84 -3.67 -10.43
CA CYS A 374 9.16 -3.79 -9.02
C CYS A 374 7.87 -3.86 -8.21
N PHE A 375 7.82 -4.69 -7.17
CA PHE A 375 6.83 -4.49 -6.10
C PHE A 375 7.38 -3.45 -5.12
N SER A 376 6.50 -2.81 -4.35
CA SER A 376 6.90 -1.84 -3.33
C SER A 376 6.67 -2.33 -1.91
N ASN A 377 7.21 -1.59 -0.94
CA ASN A 377 6.88 -1.77 0.47
C ASN A 377 5.57 -1.06 0.90
N ILE A 378 4.75 -0.57 -0.04
CA ILE A 378 3.61 0.31 0.21
C ILE A 378 2.29 -0.43 0.01
N TYR A 379 1.38 -0.34 0.97
CA TYR A 379 0.04 -0.92 0.95
C TYR A 379 -1.01 0.17 1.17
N LEU A 380 -1.88 0.37 0.19
CA LEU A 380 -3.00 1.31 0.30
C LEU A 380 -4.14 0.69 1.11
N SER A 381 -4.84 1.51 1.87
CA SER A 381 -6.06 1.07 2.56
C SER A 381 -7.27 1.19 1.64
N GLN A 382 -8.37 0.51 1.97
CA GLN A 382 -9.64 0.72 1.29
C GLN A 382 -10.10 2.19 1.35
N ASP A 383 -9.79 2.91 2.43
CA ASP A 383 -10.13 4.33 2.57
C ASP A 383 -9.36 5.19 1.56
N ASP A 384 -8.09 4.86 1.28
CA ASP A 384 -7.29 5.53 0.24
C ASP A 384 -7.91 5.29 -1.15
N ILE A 385 -8.28 4.04 -1.43
CA ILE A 385 -8.94 3.63 -2.67
C ILE A 385 -10.27 4.34 -2.89
N ASP A 386 -11.14 4.36 -1.88
CA ASP A 386 -12.48 4.98 -1.96
C ASP A 386 -12.38 6.52 -2.06
N SER A 387 -11.37 7.11 -1.41
CA SER A 387 -11.08 8.55 -1.51
C SER A 387 -10.63 8.92 -2.93
N MET A 388 -9.71 8.15 -3.51
CA MET A 388 -9.19 8.40 -4.86
C MET A 388 -10.30 8.33 -5.92
N ILE A 389 -11.15 7.30 -5.92
CA ILE A 389 -12.22 7.23 -6.92
C ILE A 389 -13.24 8.35 -6.76
N THR A 390 -13.57 8.73 -5.53
CA THR A 390 -14.48 9.85 -5.26
C THR A 390 -13.91 11.14 -5.82
N ARG A 391 -12.60 11.35 -5.65
CA ARG A 391 -11.87 12.48 -6.23
C ARG A 391 -11.88 12.40 -7.76
N PHE A 392 -11.45 11.30 -8.36
CA PHE A 392 -11.37 11.14 -9.81
C PHE A 392 -12.71 11.34 -10.51
N ARG A 393 -13.82 10.90 -9.91
CA ARG A 393 -15.18 11.22 -10.39
C ARG A 393 -15.47 12.71 -10.37
N ALA A 394 -15.08 13.41 -9.30
CA ALA A 394 -15.27 14.85 -9.18
C ALA A 394 -14.40 15.65 -10.16
N ILE A 395 -13.15 15.24 -10.39
CA ILE A 395 -12.23 15.88 -11.35
C ILE A 395 -12.71 15.67 -12.78
N SER A 396 -12.98 14.41 -13.14
CA SER A 396 -13.31 14.04 -14.52
C SER A 396 -14.74 14.43 -14.90
N GLY A 397 -15.65 14.60 -13.93
CA GLY A 397 -17.08 14.75 -14.17
C GLY A 397 -17.75 13.48 -14.74
N ARG A 398 -17.02 12.36 -14.79
CA ARG A 398 -17.50 11.11 -15.40
C ARG A 398 -18.25 10.25 -14.37
N PRO A 399 -19.34 9.58 -14.77
CA PRO A 399 -19.97 8.56 -13.93
C PRO A 399 -19.02 7.37 -13.75
N PHE A 400 -19.05 6.77 -12.57
CA PHE A 400 -18.35 5.51 -12.29
C PHE A 400 -19.17 4.72 -11.26
N GLY A 401 -19.35 3.43 -11.54
CA GLY A 401 -20.17 2.50 -10.76
C GLY A 401 -20.45 1.24 -11.56
N GLU A 402 -21.33 0.35 -11.10
CA GLU A 402 -21.57 -0.96 -11.74
C GLU A 402 -21.99 -0.88 -13.22
N ALA A 403 -22.76 0.15 -13.59
CA ALA A 403 -23.17 0.38 -14.98
C ALA A 403 -22.05 0.96 -15.87
N ASN A 404 -21.05 1.61 -15.27
CA ASN A 404 -19.90 2.21 -15.95
C ASN A 404 -18.63 1.86 -15.14
N PRO A 405 -18.15 0.60 -15.20
CA PRO A 405 -17.12 0.07 -14.32
C PRO A 405 -15.70 0.47 -14.73
N VAL A 406 -15.55 1.43 -15.66
CA VAL A 406 -14.27 1.92 -16.18
C VAL A 406 -14.26 3.44 -16.10
N LEU A 407 -13.18 4.01 -15.58
CA LEU A 407 -12.92 5.45 -15.60
C LEU A 407 -11.51 5.69 -16.12
N ASP A 408 -11.40 6.41 -17.23
CA ASP A 408 -10.14 6.94 -17.76
C ASP A 408 -10.11 8.45 -17.57
N MET A 409 -8.98 8.98 -17.09
CA MET A 409 -8.75 10.43 -17.01
C MET A 409 -7.26 10.76 -16.99
N ASP A 410 -6.93 12.02 -17.25
CA ASP A 410 -5.59 12.56 -17.05
C ASP A 410 -5.49 13.29 -15.70
N LEU A 411 -4.33 13.18 -15.06
CA LEU A 411 -3.88 13.96 -13.91
C LEU A 411 -2.75 14.90 -14.38
N PRO A 412 -3.08 16.13 -14.81
CA PRO A 412 -2.09 17.08 -15.32
C PRO A 412 -0.98 17.40 -14.32
N GLU A 413 -1.32 17.46 -13.03
CA GLU A 413 -0.39 17.73 -11.93
C GLU A 413 0.81 16.76 -11.91
N PHE A 414 0.55 15.47 -12.15
CA PHE A 414 1.58 14.43 -12.18
C PHE A 414 2.04 14.09 -13.60
N LYS A 415 1.40 14.68 -14.62
CA LYS A 415 1.53 14.28 -16.03
C LYS A 415 1.28 12.79 -16.19
N THR A 416 0.18 12.31 -15.63
CA THR A 416 -0.11 10.88 -15.51
C THR A 416 -1.52 10.60 -15.99
N ARG A 417 -1.67 9.63 -16.89
CA ARG A 417 -2.98 9.03 -17.19
C ARG A 417 -3.35 8.04 -16.09
N VAL A 418 -4.61 8.02 -15.69
CA VAL A 418 -5.15 7.03 -14.76
C VAL A 418 -6.31 6.30 -15.39
N SER A 419 -6.26 4.98 -15.31
CA SER A 419 -7.35 4.07 -15.63
C SER A 419 -7.79 3.36 -14.36
N VAL A 420 -9.09 3.37 -14.09
CA VAL A 420 -9.71 2.70 -12.93
C VAL A 420 -10.71 1.69 -13.42
N ILE A 421 -10.69 0.50 -12.83
CA ILE A 421 -11.71 -0.53 -13.03
C ILE A 421 -12.38 -0.89 -11.72
N GLY A 422 -13.67 -1.25 -11.77
CA GLY A 422 -14.45 -1.70 -10.62
C GLY A 422 -15.39 -2.84 -10.97
N ASP A 423 -16.26 -3.19 -10.02
CA ASP A 423 -17.27 -4.25 -10.18
C ASP A 423 -18.22 -3.94 -11.36
N PRO A 424 -18.58 -4.91 -12.23
CA PRO A 424 -18.25 -6.34 -12.18
C PRO A 424 -16.93 -6.75 -12.87
N LEU A 425 -16.17 -5.81 -13.44
CA LEU A 425 -14.91 -6.14 -14.15
C LEU A 425 -13.80 -6.57 -13.20
N SER A 426 -13.79 -6.03 -11.98
CA SER A 426 -12.82 -6.36 -10.94
C SER A 426 -13.53 -6.84 -9.67
N SER A 427 -13.65 -8.16 -9.53
CA SER A 427 -14.34 -8.81 -8.41
C SER A 427 -13.65 -8.60 -7.06
N GLY A 428 -12.34 -8.30 -7.06
CA GLY A 428 -11.56 -8.00 -5.86
C GLY A 428 -11.79 -6.60 -5.28
N GLY A 429 -12.51 -5.72 -6.01
CA GLY A 429 -12.68 -4.31 -5.69
C GLY A 429 -12.07 -3.39 -6.75
N LEU A 430 -11.79 -2.14 -6.40
CA LEU A 430 -11.21 -1.19 -7.35
C LEU A 430 -9.73 -1.50 -7.62
N ALA A 431 -9.33 -1.36 -8.88
CA ALA A 431 -7.93 -1.43 -9.31
C ALA A 431 -7.58 -0.23 -10.19
N TYR A 432 -6.31 0.20 -10.13
CA TYR A 432 -5.82 1.40 -10.79
C TYR A 432 -4.55 1.12 -11.58
N ALA A 433 -4.45 1.73 -12.76
CA ALA A 433 -3.22 1.82 -13.52
C ALA A 433 -2.90 3.30 -13.77
N PHE A 434 -1.76 3.74 -13.27
CA PHE A 434 -1.21 5.07 -13.49
C PHE A 434 -0.07 4.95 -14.50
N ARG A 435 -0.13 5.72 -15.59
CA ARG A 435 0.90 5.72 -16.63
C ARG A 435 1.37 7.14 -16.89
N LYS A 436 2.66 7.39 -16.67
CA LYS A 436 3.24 8.72 -16.81
C LYS A 436 3.47 9.06 -18.28
N HIS A 437 3.14 10.30 -18.62
CA HIS A 437 3.47 10.91 -19.90
C HIS A 437 4.98 11.19 -19.96
N ALA A 438 5.59 11.01 -21.12
CA ALA A 438 7.00 11.27 -21.30
C ALA A 438 7.31 12.76 -21.05
N ARG A 439 8.16 13.06 -20.04
CA ARG A 439 8.55 14.44 -19.69
C ARG A 439 9.32 15.14 -20.80
N ASN A 440 10.25 14.44 -21.43
CA ASN A 440 11.09 14.97 -22.49
C ASN A 440 10.70 14.30 -23.81
N PRO A 441 10.48 15.07 -24.89
CA PRO A 441 10.22 14.48 -26.19
C PRO A 441 11.37 13.54 -26.54
N TRP A 442 11.02 12.36 -27.05
CA TRP A 442 12.01 11.49 -27.67
C TRP A 442 12.60 12.21 -28.88
N THR A 443 13.89 12.01 -29.13
CA THR A 443 14.61 12.58 -30.27
C THR A 443 15.38 11.46 -30.95
N LEU A 444 15.68 11.60 -32.25
CA LEU A 444 16.50 10.61 -32.93
C LEU A 444 17.87 10.41 -32.27
N PRO A 445 18.60 11.48 -31.83
CA PRO A 445 19.82 11.31 -31.04
C PRO A 445 19.62 10.53 -29.74
N LYS A 446 18.51 10.75 -29.03
CA LYS A 446 18.21 10.01 -27.80
C LYS A 446 17.98 8.52 -28.09
N LEU A 447 17.27 8.19 -29.17
CA LEU A 447 17.04 6.80 -29.59
C LEU A 447 18.32 6.10 -30.05
N ILE A 448 19.28 6.84 -30.63
CA ILE A 448 20.62 6.32 -30.93
C ILE A 448 21.36 6.03 -29.62
N ASN A 449 21.35 6.97 -28.67
CA ASN A 449 22.06 6.82 -27.39
C ASN A 449 21.52 5.66 -26.54
N THR A 450 20.23 5.35 -26.63
CA THR A 450 19.62 4.18 -25.98
C THR A 450 19.84 2.87 -26.76
N GLY A 451 20.50 2.92 -27.92
CA GLY A 451 20.71 1.75 -28.78
C GLY A 451 19.45 1.25 -29.49
N SER A 452 18.35 2.01 -29.45
CA SER A 452 17.06 1.61 -30.03
C SER A 452 17.05 1.68 -31.56
N ILE A 453 17.82 2.61 -32.15
CA ILE A 453 18.03 2.72 -33.61
C ILE A 453 19.50 2.98 -33.93
N THR A 454 19.95 2.58 -35.12
CA THR A 454 21.29 2.92 -35.59
C THR A 454 21.36 4.36 -36.12
N PRO A 455 22.54 5.01 -36.11
CA PRO A 455 22.70 6.34 -36.72
C PRO A 455 22.29 6.40 -38.19
N LEU A 456 22.52 5.33 -38.96
CA LEU A 456 22.11 5.23 -40.35
C LEU A 456 20.58 5.22 -40.49
N ALA A 457 19.88 4.43 -39.67
CA ALA A 457 18.43 4.39 -39.67
C ALA A 457 17.83 5.74 -39.27
N ALA A 458 18.41 6.40 -38.26
CA ALA A 458 18.02 7.75 -37.86
C ALA A 458 18.19 8.76 -39.01
N GLY A 459 19.33 8.75 -39.69
CA GLY A 459 19.57 9.64 -40.84
C GLY A 459 18.59 9.41 -41.98
N LEU A 460 18.27 8.15 -42.29
CA LEU A 460 17.24 7.80 -43.28
C LEU A 460 15.85 8.32 -42.87
N LEU A 461 15.46 8.11 -41.62
CA LEU A 461 14.18 8.58 -41.09
C LEU A 461 14.07 10.10 -41.13
N SER A 462 15.11 10.82 -40.69
CA SER A 462 15.18 12.28 -40.76
C SER A 462 15.03 12.78 -42.20
N PHE A 463 15.73 12.17 -43.16
CA PHE A 463 15.62 12.48 -44.59
C PHE A 463 14.19 12.27 -45.13
N LEU A 464 13.53 11.17 -44.74
CA LEU A 464 12.15 10.89 -45.15
C LEU A 464 11.16 11.92 -44.59
N MET A 465 11.36 12.36 -43.35
CA MET A 465 10.52 13.38 -42.70
C MET A 465 10.72 14.77 -43.32
N ASP A 466 11.97 15.15 -43.64
CA ASP A 466 12.26 16.39 -44.39
C ASP A 466 11.58 16.39 -45.77
N GLY A 467 11.58 15.22 -46.44
CA GLY A 467 10.88 14.97 -47.69
C GLY A 467 9.35 14.87 -47.59
N GLN A 468 8.74 15.03 -46.40
CA GLN A 468 7.29 14.88 -46.15
C GLN A 468 6.71 13.52 -46.58
N SER A 469 7.48 12.46 -46.41
CA SER A 469 6.98 11.10 -46.66
C SER A 469 5.89 10.73 -45.66
N SER A 470 4.89 9.99 -46.10
CA SER A 470 3.92 9.37 -45.19
C SER A 470 4.56 8.17 -44.48
N VAL A 471 4.48 8.14 -43.14
CA VAL A 471 5.14 7.12 -42.31
C VAL A 471 4.12 6.45 -41.40
N LEU A 472 4.18 5.11 -41.32
CA LEU A 472 3.45 4.30 -40.36
C LEU A 472 4.43 3.62 -39.41
N VAL A 473 4.29 3.88 -38.11
CA VAL A 473 5.09 3.21 -37.07
C VAL A 473 4.30 2.04 -36.49
N ALA A 474 4.79 0.82 -36.69
CA ALA A 474 4.13 -0.42 -36.26
C ALA A 474 4.96 -1.18 -35.22
N GLY A 475 4.31 -1.96 -34.37
CA GLY A 475 4.95 -2.76 -33.32
C GLY A 475 4.00 -3.15 -32.17
N GLY A 476 4.42 -4.09 -31.33
CA GLY A 476 3.65 -4.56 -30.17
C GLY A 476 3.40 -3.48 -29.11
N VAL A 477 2.57 -3.78 -28.12
CA VAL A 477 2.39 -2.90 -26.94
C VAL A 477 3.75 -2.74 -26.23
N GLY A 478 4.09 -1.51 -25.84
CA GLY A 478 5.36 -1.22 -25.17
C GLY A 478 6.61 -1.11 -26.08
N SER A 479 6.51 -1.38 -27.39
CA SER A 479 7.69 -1.39 -28.28
C SER A 479 8.24 -0.01 -28.67
N GLY A 480 7.81 1.07 -28.01
CA GLY A 480 8.27 2.43 -28.27
C GLY A 480 7.70 3.12 -29.52
N LYS A 481 6.51 2.71 -30.01
CA LYS A 481 5.87 3.33 -31.19
C LYS A 481 5.66 4.83 -31.05
N THR A 482 4.97 5.26 -29.99
CA THR A 482 4.71 6.67 -29.71
C THR A 482 6.01 7.44 -29.47
N SER A 483 7.03 6.78 -28.90
CA SER A 483 8.37 7.36 -28.71
C SER A 483 9.06 7.66 -30.04
N LEU A 484 9.05 6.71 -30.99
CA LEU A 484 9.59 6.93 -32.33
C LEU A 484 8.77 8.01 -33.06
N LEU A 485 7.44 7.95 -33.00
CA LEU A 485 6.57 8.98 -33.58
C LEU A 485 6.94 10.37 -33.05
N CYS A 486 7.06 10.53 -31.74
CA CYS A 486 7.47 11.78 -31.09
C CYS A 486 8.83 12.28 -31.58
N ALA A 487 9.80 11.37 -31.79
CA ALA A 487 11.10 11.74 -32.35
C ALA A 487 11.00 12.25 -33.79
N LEU A 488 10.18 11.61 -34.62
CA LEU A 488 9.97 12.02 -36.00
C LEU A 488 9.25 13.37 -36.13
N LEU A 489 8.41 13.76 -35.17
CA LEU A 489 7.74 15.07 -35.18
C LEU A 489 8.74 16.23 -35.15
N LEU A 490 9.90 16.05 -34.52
CA LEU A 490 10.95 17.07 -34.48
C LEU A 490 11.74 17.17 -35.79
N GLU A 491 11.69 16.14 -36.62
CA GLU A 491 12.35 16.11 -37.94
C GLU A 491 11.47 16.71 -39.04
N ILE A 492 10.19 17.01 -38.76
CA ILE A 492 9.33 17.75 -39.69
C ILE A 492 9.81 19.20 -39.78
N PRO A 493 10.06 19.74 -41.00
CA PRO A 493 10.55 21.10 -41.13
C PRO A 493 9.60 22.13 -40.47
N GLN A 494 10.14 23.00 -39.63
CA GLN A 494 9.36 23.95 -38.80
C GLN A 494 8.48 24.94 -39.59
N LYS A 495 8.67 25.04 -40.91
CA LYS A 495 7.78 25.79 -41.80
C LYS A 495 6.37 25.19 -41.85
N TYR A 496 6.24 23.86 -41.67
CA TYR A 496 4.98 23.13 -41.71
C TYR A 496 4.21 23.24 -40.40
N ARG A 497 2.88 23.22 -40.52
CA ARG A 497 1.95 23.09 -39.41
C ARG A 497 1.66 21.62 -39.17
N ILE A 498 1.53 21.20 -37.92
CA ILE A 498 1.22 19.82 -37.52
C ILE A 498 -0.12 19.81 -36.77
N LEU A 499 -1.00 18.88 -37.12
CA LEU A 499 -2.22 18.58 -36.35
C LEU A 499 -2.11 17.16 -35.81
N THR A 500 -2.16 16.99 -34.49
CA THR A 500 -2.20 15.67 -33.87
C THR A 500 -3.65 15.30 -33.53
N ILE A 501 -4.00 14.04 -33.75
CA ILE A 501 -5.31 13.47 -33.40
C ILE A 501 -5.05 12.28 -32.48
N GLU A 502 -5.47 12.40 -31.22
CA GLU A 502 -5.24 11.38 -30.20
C GLU A 502 -6.54 11.07 -29.42
N ASP A 503 -6.74 9.78 -29.13
CA ASP A 503 -7.80 9.34 -28.21
C ASP A 503 -7.45 9.63 -26.76
N THR A 504 -6.18 9.52 -26.43
CA THR A 504 -5.63 9.93 -25.14
C THR A 504 -4.34 10.69 -25.43
N PRO A 505 -4.17 11.91 -24.92
CA PRO A 505 -2.95 12.68 -25.17
C PRO A 505 -1.72 11.93 -24.65
N GLU A 506 -0.82 11.50 -25.53
CA GLU A 506 0.48 10.91 -25.16
C GLU A 506 1.64 11.79 -25.64
N LEU A 507 1.46 12.54 -26.73
CA LEU A 507 2.49 13.41 -27.28
C LEU A 507 2.74 14.64 -26.38
N PRO A 508 4.01 15.03 -26.15
CA PRO A 508 4.37 16.16 -25.29
C PRO A 508 4.22 17.50 -26.02
N ILE A 509 3.00 17.84 -26.41
CA ILE A 509 2.67 18.98 -27.29
C ILE A 509 3.26 20.31 -26.80
N GLU A 510 3.10 20.64 -25.51
CA GLU A 510 3.63 21.88 -24.94
C GLU A 510 5.16 21.98 -25.06
N ASN A 511 5.86 20.87 -24.90
CA ASN A 511 7.32 20.85 -25.03
C ASN A 511 7.74 20.99 -26.50
N LEU A 512 7.03 20.35 -27.42
CA LEU A 512 7.26 20.50 -28.86
C LEU A 512 7.00 21.95 -29.31
N GLN A 513 5.96 22.62 -28.78
CA GLN A 513 5.70 24.04 -29.02
C GLN A 513 6.83 24.93 -28.50
N LYS A 514 7.35 24.67 -27.29
CA LYS A 514 8.52 25.37 -26.74
C LYS A 514 9.79 25.19 -27.58
N LEU A 515 9.91 24.07 -28.30
CA LEU A 515 10.98 23.79 -29.26
C LEU A 515 10.75 24.42 -30.64
N GLY A 516 9.65 25.16 -30.84
CA GLY A 516 9.34 25.88 -32.07
C GLY A 516 8.43 25.15 -33.07
N CYS A 517 7.94 23.96 -32.74
CA CYS A 517 6.99 23.24 -33.61
C CYS A 517 5.64 23.96 -33.68
N LYS A 518 5.11 24.18 -34.89
CA LYS A 518 3.76 24.72 -35.13
C LYS A 518 2.71 23.61 -35.00
N ILE A 519 2.53 23.10 -33.79
CA ILE A 519 1.72 21.91 -33.51
C ILE A 519 0.44 22.27 -32.73
N GLN A 520 -0.69 21.69 -33.16
CA GLN A 520 -1.98 21.82 -32.49
C GLN A 520 -2.55 20.42 -32.22
N ALA A 521 -2.91 20.16 -30.96
CA ALA A 521 -3.55 18.91 -30.56
C ALA A 521 -5.06 18.96 -30.80
N MET A 522 -5.60 17.83 -31.25
CA MET A 522 -7.03 17.54 -31.36
C MET A 522 -7.29 16.22 -30.64
N ASN A 523 -8.21 16.22 -29.68
CA ASN A 523 -8.52 15.03 -28.90
C ASN A 523 -9.94 14.55 -29.22
N THR A 524 -10.09 13.25 -29.45
CA THR A 524 -11.38 12.62 -29.78
C THR A 524 -12.21 12.33 -28.51
N LYS A 525 -11.54 12.18 -27.36
CA LYS A 525 -12.16 12.05 -26.04
C LYS A 525 -11.92 13.31 -25.20
N SER A 526 -12.99 13.89 -24.64
CA SER A 526 -12.88 15.05 -23.75
C SER A 526 -12.27 14.65 -22.39
N ALA A 527 -11.29 15.41 -21.91
CA ALA A 527 -10.72 15.27 -20.56
C ALA A 527 -11.70 15.76 -19.46
N VAL A 528 -12.70 16.57 -19.81
CA VAL A 528 -13.68 17.14 -18.87
C VAL A 528 -15.09 16.70 -19.27
N GLY A 529 -15.76 15.99 -18.37
CA GLY A 529 -17.13 15.51 -18.50
C GLY A 529 -18.15 16.65 -18.33
N GLY A 530 -18.41 17.38 -19.41
CA GLY A 530 -19.60 18.24 -19.54
C GLY A 530 -20.60 17.74 -20.57
N THR A 531 -20.12 16.95 -21.54
CA THR A 531 -20.94 16.38 -22.61
C THR A 531 -20.38 15.00 -22.94
N ASN A 532 -21.23 13.96 -22.98
CA ASN A 532 -20.93 12.61 -23.49
C ASN A 532 -20.67 12.61 -25.01
N ILE A 533 -20.01 13.64 -25.55
CA ILE A 533 -19.65 13.74 -26.95
C ILE A 533 -18.21 13.24 -27.05
N GLU A 534 -18.06 11.92 -27.06
CA GLU A 534 -16.89 11.34 -27.70
C GLU A 534 -17.02 11.66 -29.18
N VAL A 535 -16.04 12.37 -29.72
CA VAL A 535 -15.99 12.69 -31.14
C VAL A 535 -15.35 11.49 -31.81
N ASN A 536 -16.07 10.81 -32.69
CA ASN A 536 -15.49 9.72 -33.49
C ASN A 536 -14.17 10.21 -34.15
N PRO A 537 -13.05 9.46 -34.07
CA PRO A 537 -11.79 9.82 -34.75
C PRO A 537 -11.97 10.21 -36.22
N GLU A 538 -12.91 9.59 -36.93
CA GLU A 538 -13.28 9.95 -38.31
C GLU A 538 -13.76 11.41 -38.44
N THR A 539 -14.56 11.87 -37.47
CA THR A 539 -15.06 13.24 -37.41
C THR A 539 -13.93 14.23 -37.10
N ALA A 540 -13.03 13.88 -36.17
CA ALA A 540 -11.86 14.69 -35.86
C ALA A 540 -10.93 14.83 -37.07
N LEU A 541 -10.72 13.74 -37.82
CA LEU A 541 -9.92 13.74 -39.03
C LEU A 541 -10.54 14.61 -40.15
N ARG A 542 -11.85 14.50 -40.37
CA ARG A 542 -12.56 15.40 -41.31
C ARG A 542 -12.49 16.86 -40.90
N ALA A 543 -12.52 17.15 -39.60
CA ALA A 543 -12.35 18.51 -39.09
C ALA A 543 -10.91 19.01 -39.33
N ALA A 544 -9.90 18.16 -39.10
CA ALA A 544 -8.50 18.50 -39.34
C ALA A 544 -8.23 18.87 -40.80
N LEU A 545 -8.84 18.15 -41.75
CA LEU A 545 -8.75 18.46 -43.19
C LEU A 545 -9.33 19.85 -43.55
N ARG A 546 -10.21 20.41 -42.72
CA ARG A 546 -10.77 21.77 -42.89
C ARG A 546 -9.92 22.86 -42.25
N MET A 547 -8.93 22.50 -41.43
CA MET A 547 -8.04 23.46 -40.76
C MET A 547 -6.89 23.95 -41.63
N GLY A 548 -6.89 23.59 -42.92
CA GLY A 548 -5.90 23.99 -43.92
C GLY A 548 -4.75 23.00 -44.05
N ASN A 549 -3.73 23.38 -44.83
CA ASN A 549 -2.58 22.51 -45.08
C ASN A 549 -1.77 22.31 -43.79
N ALA A 550 -1.76 21.07 -43.30
CA ALA A 550 -0.97 20.62 -42.16
C ALA A 550 -0.55 19.17 -42.34
N THR A 551 0.60 18.80 -41.76
CA THR A 551 0.96 17.40 -41.56
C THR A 551 0.02 16.81 -40.51
N LEU A 552 -0.74 15.79 -40.92
CA LEU A 552 -1.65 15.08 -40.04
C LEU A 552 -0.91 13.95 -39.32
N VAL A 553 -1.08 13.88 -38.00
CA VAL A 553 -0.46 12.88 -37.14
C VAL A 553 -1.56 12.21 -36.34
N LEU A 554 -1.79 10.93 -36.57
CA LEU A 554 -2.69 10.13 -35.74
C LEU A 554 -1.84 9.39 -34.72
N GLY A 555 -2.12 9.57 -33.42
CA GLY A 555 -1.37 8.91 -32.37
C GLY A 555 -1.47 7.39 -32.43
N GLU A 556 -2.67 6.89 -32.74
CA GLU A 556 -2.90 5.48 -33.03
C GLU A 556 -4.06 5.32 -34.02
N VAL A 557 -4.05 4.21 -34.75
CA VAL A 557 -5.09 3.84 -35.70
C VAL A 557 -5.56 2.44 -35.33
N ARG A 558 -6.81 2.31 -34.87
CA ARG A 558 -7.42 1.07 -34.33
C ARG A 558 -8.68 0.64 -35.05
N GLY A 559 -9.23 1.47 -35.95
CA GLY A 559 -10.58 1.26 -36.47
C GLY A 559 -10.90 1.95 -37.79
N PRO A 560 -12.17 2.34 -38.01
CA PRO A 560 -12.66 2.87 -39.28
C PRO A 560 -11.94 4.13 -39.79
N GLU A 561 -11.27 4.87 -38.91
CA GLU A 561 -10.50 6.08 -39.23
C GLU A 561 -9.34 5.83 -40.20
N VAL A 562 -8.86 4.58 -40.32
CA VAL A 562 -7.90 4.14 -41.35
C VAL A 562 -8.35 4.60 -42.73
N LYS A 563 -9.63 4.41 -43.07
CA LYS A 563 -10.13 4.70 -44.42
C LYS A 563 -9.97 6.17 -44.78
N VAL A 564 -10.39 7.05 -43.87
CA VAL A 564 -10.32 8.51 -44.10
C VAL A 564 -8.87 8.99 -44.10
N LEU A 565 -7.97 8.34 -43.36
CA LEU A 565 -6.54 8.62 -43.42
C LEU A 565 -5.97 8.33 -44.81
N TYR A 566 -6.29 7.16 -45.38
CA TYR A 566 -5.86 6.82 -46.75
C TYR A 566 -6.54 7.68 -47.83
N GLU A 567 -7.74 8.22 -47.59
CA GLU A 567 -8.36 9.20 -48.50
C GLU A 567 -7.66 10.58 -48.47
N ALA A 568 -6.93 10.89 -47.40
CA ALA A 568 -6.20 12.16 -47.23
C ALA A 568 -4.76 12.13 -47.75
N MET A 569 -4.20 10.93 -47.95
CA MET A 569 -2.86 10.67 -48.51
C MET A 569 -2.93 10.59 -50.03
#